data_AF-A0A7X7M6G9-F1
#
_entry.id   AF-A0A7X7M6G9-F1
#
_cell.length_a   1.000
_cell.length_b   1.000
_cell.length_c   1.000
_cell.angle_alpha   90.00
_cell.angle_beta   90.00
_cell.angle_gamma   90.00
#
_symmetry.space_group_name_H-M   'P 1'
#
loop_
_entity.id
_entity.type
_entity.pdbx_description
1 polymer ?
#
loop_
_entity_poly.entity_id
_entity_poly.type
_entity_poly.pdbx_seq_one_letter_code
_entity_poly.pdbx_strand_id
1 'polypeptide(L)'
;MRYEPGDLLLENDHLLLRARDWQKRFPLSALSAISLIKDKQETRRLELDIGEAHIEAIVPRESIQALADLLTDITRRKERVDLRLDRE
;
A
#
# COMPACT_ATOMS: atom_id res chain seq x y z
N MET A 1 11.31 -7.14 5.08
CA MET A 1 10.58 -8.36 4.66
C MET A 1 10.18 -8.20 3.21
N ARG A 2 10.25 -9.24 2.38
CA ARG A 2 9.81 -9.17 0.98
C ARG A 2 8.32 -9.54 0.97
N TYR A 3 7.47 -8.59 0.59
CA TYR A 3 6.03 -8.82 0.45
C TYR A 3 5.75 -9.33 -0.96
N GLU A 4 4.84 -10.28 -1.07
CA GLU A 4 4.43 -10.86 -2.35
C GLU A 4 3.11 -10.23 -2.86
N PRO A 5 2.84 -10.30 -4.17
CA PRO A 5 1.53 -9.95 -4.73
C PRO A 5 0.39 -10.65 -3.98
N GLY A 6 -0.49 -9.88 -3.33
CA GLY A 6 -1.62 -10.42 -2.53
C GLY A 6 -1.45 -10.28 -1.02
N ASP A 7 -0.28 -9.79 -0.56
CA ASP A 7 -0.05 -9.46 0.84
C ASP A 7 -0.72 -8.14 1.27
N LEU A 8 -1.16 -7.32 0.31
CA LEU A 8 -1.87 -6.07 0.58
C LEU A 8 -3.25 -6.13 -0.06
N LEU A 9 -4.30 -6.06 0.76
CA LEU A 9 -5.67 -6.17 0.33
C LEU A 9 -6.52 -5.06 0.94
N LEU A 10 -7.46 -4.54 0.18
CA LEU A 10 -8.50 -3.65 0.69
C LEU A 10 -9.76 -4.47 0.92
N GLU A 11 -10.23 -4.49 2.17
CA GLU A 11 -11.48 -5.15 2.53
C GLU A 11 -12.38 -4.14 3.24
N ASN A 12 -13.45 -3.73 2.54
CA ASN A 12 -14.35 -2.66 2.99
C ASN A 12 -13.57 -1.36 3.28
N ASP A 13 -13.67 -0.83 4.51
CA ASP A 13 -12.92 0.33 4.99
C ASP A 13 -11.64 -0.04 5.74
N HIS A 14 -11.04 -1.19 5.43
CA HIS A 14 -9.82 -1.64 6.09
C HIS A 14 -8.75 -2.05 5.09
N LEU A 15 -7.51 -1.75 5.46
CA LEU A 15 -6.33 -2.29 4.81
C LEU A 15 -5.89 -3.56 5.55
N LEU A 16 -5.82 -4.66 4.83
CA LEU A 16 -5.29 -5.93 5.31
C LEU A 16 -3.87 -6.08 4.80
N LEU A 17 -2.98 -6.31 5.74
CA LEU A 17 -1.58 -6.61 5.51
C LEU A 17 -1.32 -8.04 5.94
N ARG A 18 -1.03 -8.91 4.97
CA ARG A 18 -0.67 -10.31 5.17
C ARG A 18 0.81 -10.45 4.88
N ALA A 19 1.49 -11.33 5.60
CA ALA A 19 2.73 -11.91 5.11
C ALA A 19 2.93 -13.26 5.79
N ARG A 20 3.09 -14.32 5.01
CA ARG A 20 3.26 -15.72 5.45
C ARG A 20 2.29 -16.15 6.56
N ASP A 21 2.67 -15.96 7.83
CA ASP A 21 1.93 -16.42 9.01
C ASP A 21 1.30 -15.29 9.84
N TRP A 22 1.42 -14.04 9.40
CA TRP A 22 0.83 -12.90 10.10
C TRP A 22 -0.14 -12.14 9.21
N GLN A 23 -1.25 -11.72 9.82
CA GLN A 23 -2.21 -10.81 9.22
C GLN A 23 -2.47 -9.68 10.20
N LYS A 24 -2.38 -8.45 9.72
CA LYS A 24 -2.77 -7.27 10.47
C LYS A 24 -3.79 -6.47 9.68
N ARG A 25 -4.84 -6.04 10.37
CA ARG A 25 -5.92 -5.24 9.81
C ARG A 25 -5.86 -3.85 10.38
N PHE A 26 -5.93 -2.86 9.51
CA PHE A 26 -5.91 -1.45 9.87
C PHE A 26 -7.13 -0.75 9.31
N PRO A 27 -7.79 0.13 10.08
CA PRO A 27 -8.87 0.94 9.53
C PRO A 27 -8.28 1.94 8.55
N LEU A 28 -8.93 2.12 7.40
CA LEU A 28 -8.51 3.11 6.41
C LEU A 28 -8.47 4.50 7.01
N SER A 29 -9.32 4.83 7.98
CA SER A 29 -9.29 6.11 8.70
C SER A 29 -7.95 6.42 9.36
N ALA A 30 -7.16 5.42 9.75
CA ALA A 30 -5.84 5.60 10.34
C ALA A 30 -4.71 5.84 9.32
N LEU A 31 -4.95 5.58 8.03
CA LEU A 31 -3.96 5.74 6.96
C LEU A 31 -3.72 7.23 6.64
N SER A 32 -2.59 7.79 7.05
CA SER A 32 -2.26 9.19 6.84
C SER A 32 -1.56 9.45 5.52
N ALA A 33 -0.70 8.54 5.07
CA ALA A 33 0.04 8.71 3.82
C ALA A 33 0.29 7.37 3.13
N ILE A 34 0.41 7.43 1.80
CA ILE A 34 0.80 6.31 0.97
C ILE A 34 1.80 6.80 -0.07
N SER A 35 2.96 6.15 -0.13
CA SER A 35 3.99 6.45 -1.12
C SER A 35 4.31 5.21 -1.95
N LEU A 36 4.35 5.35 -3.26
CA LEU A 36 4.82 4.30 -4.17
C LEU A 36 6.08 4.80 -4.89
N ILE A 37 7.22 4.39 -4.37
CA ILE A 37 8.56 4.86 -4.74
C ILE A 37 9.18 3.85 -5.69
N LYS A 38 9.89 4.33 -6.71
CA LYS A 38 10.63 3.47 -7.64
C LYS A 38 11.80 2.79 -6.90
N ASP A 39 11.92 1.48 -7.02
CA ASP A 39 13.05 0.72 -6.49
C ASP A 39 13.90 0.15 -7.64
N LYS A 40 15.01 -0.51 -7.31
CA LYS A 40 15.90 -1.15 -8.30
C LYS A 40 15.20 -2.36 -8.94
N GLN A 41 15.46 -2.58 -10.23
CA GLN A 41 15.06 -3.76 -11.02
C GLN A 41 13.55 -4.09 -10.95
N GLU A 42 12.75 -3.43 -11.78
CA GLU A 42 11.34 -3.81 -12.04
C GLU A 42 10.45 -3.98 -10.79
N THR A 43 10.82 -3.36 -9.67
CA THR A 43 10.01 -3.35 -8.46
C THR A 43 9.78 -1.92 -7.99
N ARG A 44 8.77 -1.71 -7.17
CA ARG A 44 8.49 -0.45 -6.49
C ARG A 44 8.39 -0.70 -5.00
N ARG A 45 8.86 0.24 -4.18
CA ARG A 45 8.63 0.22 -2.74
C ARG A 45 7.34 0.97 -2.43
N LEU A 46 6.39 0.29 -1.81
CA LEU A 46 5.22 0.88 -1.21
C LEU A 46 5.53 1.22 0.25
N GLU A 47 5.22 2.43 0.67
CA GLU A 47 5.27 2.88 2.05
C GLU A 47 3.89 3.32 2.49
N LEU A 48 3.48 2.93 3.69
CA LEU A 48 2.18 3.22 4.27
C LEU A 48 2.35 3.75 5.69
N ASP A 49 1.86 4.96 5.93
CA ASP A 49 1.78 5.54 7.27
C ASP A 49 0.39 5.34 7.84
N ILE A 50 0.28 4.55 8.91
CA ILE A 50 -0.99 4.17 9.54
C ILE A 50 -0.92 4.47 11.05
N GLY A 51 -1.46 5.61 11.45
CA GLY A 51 -1.35 6.09 12.84
C GLY A 51 0.12 6.29 13.21
N GLU A 52 0.61 5.51 14.19
CA GLU A 52 2.03 5.51 14.61
C GLU A 52 2.87 4.43 13.92
N ALA A 53 2.28 3.64 13.03
CA ALA A 53 2.97 2.56 12.32
C ALA A 53 3.40 3.00 10.92
N HIS A 54 4.67 2.73 10.56
CA HIS A 54 5.19 2.85 9.21
C HIS A 54 5.42 1.44 8.64
N ILE A 55 4.87 1.17 7.46
CA ILE A 55 4.96 -0.14 6.79
C ILE A 55 5.60 0.07 5.43
N GLU A 56 6.67 -0.68 5.16
CA GLU A 56 7.34 -0.72 3.86
C GLU A 56 7.14 -2.10 3.21
N ALA A 57 6.83 -2.12 1.92
CA ALA A 57 6.66 -3.33 1.12
C ALA A 57 7.31 -3.19 -0.25
N ILE A 58 7.91 -4.27 -0.77
CA ILE A 58 8.38 -4.31 -2.16
C ILE A 58 7.26 -4.90 -3.01
N VAL A 59 6.89 -4.20 -4.06
CA VAL A 59 5.82 -4.54 -5.00
C VAL A 59 6.44 -4.85 -6.36
N PRO A 60 6.22 -6.06 -6.91
CA PRO A 60 6.75 -6.39 -8.23
C PRO A 60 5.93 -5.74 -9.35
N ARG A 61 6.56 -5.56 -10.51
CA ARG A 61 6.01 -4.79 -11.65
C ARG A 61 4.59 -5.20 -12.04
N GLU A 62 4.34 -6.49 -12.11
CA GLU A 62 3.05 -7.07 -12.51
C GLU A 62 1.90 -6.67 -11.56
N SER A 63 2.24 -6.28 -10.33
CA SER A 63 1.26 -5.89 -9.29
C SER A 63 1.08 -4.38 -9.16
N ILE A 64 1.88 -3.58 -9.88
CA ILE A 64 1.82 -2.11 -9.80
C ILE A 64 0.44 -1.59 -10.23
N GLN A 65 -0.15 -2.14 -11.31
CA GLN A 65 -1.45 -1.67 -11.79
C GLN A 65 -2.56 -1.93 -10.76
N ALA A 66 -2.63 -3.16 -10.23
CA ALA A 66 -3.61 -3.51 -9.19
C ALA A 66 -3.42 -2.65 -7.93
N LEU A 67 -2.18 -2.33 -7.58
CA LEU A 67 -1.90 -1.42 -6.47
C LEU A 67 -2.31 0.02 -6.79
N ALA A 68 -2.01 0.54 -7.97
CA ALA A 68 -2.41 1.88 -8.38
C ALA A 68 -3.94 2.06 -8.36
N ASP A 69 -4.67 1.04 -8.80
CA ASP A 69 -6.14 0.99 -8.74
C ASP A 69 -6.61 1.01 -7.27
N LEU A 70 -5.97 0.20 -6.41
CA LEU A 70 -6.23 0.18 -4.97
C LEU A 70 -6.03 1.55 -4.32
N LEU A 71 -4.91 2.21 -4.62
CA LEU A 71 -4.56 3.54 -4.10
C LEU A 71 -5.54 4.60 -4.59
N THR A 72 -5.97 4.50 -5.85
CA THR A 72 -6.99 5.38 -6.42
C THR A 72 -8.32 5.22 -5.68
N ASP A 73 -8.75 3.99 -5.40
CA ASP A 73 -9.97 3.73 -4.64
C ASP A 73 -9.88 4.22 -3.19
N ILE A 74 -8.74 4.03 -2.53
CA ILE A 74 -8.50 4.56 -1.18
C ILE A 74 -8.59 6.09 -1.18
N THR A 75 -7.94 6.75 -2.14
CA THR A 75 -7.93 8.22 -2.25
C THR A 75 -9.34 8.75 -2.56
N ARG A 76 -10.11 8.06 -3.41
CA ARG A 76 -11.52 8.42 -3.69
C ARG A 76 -12.42 8.31 -2.46
N ARG A 77 -12.22 7.28 -1.64
CA ARG A 77 -13.00 7.07 -0.41
C ARG A 77 -12.55 7.97 0.72
N LYS A 78 -11.33 8.48 0.67
CA LYS A 78 -10.70 9.21 1.76
C LYS A 78 -10.14 10.54 1.26
N GLU A 79 -10.88 11.62 1.53
CA GLU A 79 -10.57 12.99 1.07
C GLU A 79 -9.16 13.52 1.45
N ARG A 80 -8.43 12.88 2.37
CA ARG A 80 -7.22 13.42 3.02
C ARG A 80 -5.99 12.51 3.01
N VAL A 81 -5.93 11.49 2.15
CA VAL A 81 -4.71 10.67 2.04
C VAL A 81 -3.70 11.36 1.13
N ASP A 82 -2.50 11.62 1.66
CA ASP A 82 -1.38 12.11 0.85
C ASP A 82 -0.88 10.96 -0.03
N LEU A 83 -1.15 11.03 -1.34
CA LEU A 83 -0.72 10.03 -2.32
C LEU A 83 0.51 10.52 -3.04
N ARG A 84 1.66 9.89 -2.77
CA ARG A 84 2.92 10.18 -3.47
C ARG A 84 3.24 9.07 -4.44
N LEU A 85 2.99 9.34 -5.72
CA LEU A 85 3.43 8.47 -6.80
C LEU A 85 4.70 9.06 -7.38
N ASP A 86 5.81 8.35 -7.25
CA ASP A 86 7.02 8.67 -7.99
C ASP A 86 6.73 8.37 -9.47
N ARG A 87 6.32 9.42 -10.20
CA ARG A 87 6.10 9.39 -11.65
C ARG A 87 7.46 9.59 -12.31
N GLU A 88 7.76 8.69 -13.23
CA GLU A 88 8.96 8.75 -14.08
C GLU A 88 9.06 10.08 -14.84
#